data_AF-F1LCM5-F1
#
_entry.id   AF-F1LCM5-F1
#
_cell.length_a   1.000
_cell.length_b   1.000
_cell.length_c   1.000
_cell.angle_alpha   90.00
_cell.angle_beta   90.00
_cell.angle_gamma   90.00
#
_symmetry.space_group_name_H-M   'P 1'
#
loop_
_entity.id
_entity.type
_entity.pdbx_description
1 polymer ?
#
loop_
_entity_poly.entity_id
_entity_poly.type
_entity_poly.pdbx_seq_one_letter_code
_entity_poly.pdbx_strand_id
1 'polypeptide(L)'
;MIIALRNYLIVFAIIFSPLFANVHKRSPASKCRDKMDRGSPCPNGKKAQLSWFYDIETNVCLSFKYNGCGGNSNRFDSIELCEMNCIPPGFGTCALNKEPFKNSNGQQRVCSGPEVEKCPDDYKCKHLASFGVCCPKKSEELFAKNYEAACSVGKTVKIERRGRKSNLLGKSCEDDFCPAGSNCVQEEIFAHCCD
;
A
#
# COMPACT_ATOMS: atom_id res chain seq x y z
N MET A 1 -38.39 -46.36 -28.89
CA MET A 1 -39.02 -45.54 -27.82
C MET A 1 -37.96 -45.29 -26.75
N ILE A 2 -36.90 -44.53 -27.07
CA ILE A 2 -36.78 -43.07 -26.85
C ILE A 2 -37.23 -42.72 -25.42
N ILE A 3 -36.27 -42.63 -24.48
CA ILE A 3 -36.09 -41.61 -23.41
C ILE A 3 -34.83 -42.02 -22.64
N ALA A 4 -33.66 -41.53 -23.06
CA ALA A 4 -32.46 -41.43 -22.20
C ALA A 4 -31.35 -40.53 -22.80
N LEU A 5 -31.67 -39.65 -23.76
CA LEU A 5 -30.71 -38.75 -24.42
C LEU A 5 -31.08 -37.28 -24.24
N ARG A 6 -31.43 -36.87 -23.01
CA ARG A 6 -31.79 -35.47 -22.75
C ARG A 6 -31.22 -34.84 -21.48
N ASN A 7 -30.26 -35.48 -20.81
CA ASN A 7 -29.67 -34.92 -19.58
C ASN A 7 -28.13 -34.92 -19.49
N TYR A 8 -27.39 -35.35 -20.53
CA TYR A 8 -25.92 -35.27 -20.51
C TYR A 8 -25.31 -34.09 -21.27
N LEU A 9 -26.11 -33.34 -22.04
CA LEU A 9 -25.64 -32.17 -22.80
C LEU A 9 -25.75 -30.83 -22.04
N ILE A 10 -26.45 -30.79 -20.89
CA ILE A 10 -26.64 -29.53 -20.14
C ILE A 10 -25.56 -29.34 -19.06
N VAL A 11 -24.92 -30.41 -18.57
CA VAL A 11 -23.92 -30.31 -17.50
C VAL A 11 -22.55 -29.83 -18.01
N PHE A 12 -22.24 -30.03 -19.30
CA PHE A 12 -20.97 -29.58 -19.89
C PHE A 12 -20.97 -28.11 -20.36
N ALA A 13 -22.12 -27.44 -20.41
CA ALA A 13 -22.20 -26.06 -20.92
C ALA A 13 -21.99 -24.97 -19.85
N ILE A 14 -21.95 -25.32 -18.56
CA ILE A 14 -21.85 -24.34 -17.47
C ILE A 14 -20.39 -24.16 -16.97
N ILE A 15 -19.49 -25.11 -17.25
CA ILE A 15 -18.10 -25.06 -16.76
C ILE A 15 -17.16 -24.26 -17.69
N PHE A 16 -17.59 -23.96 -18.93
CA PHE A 16 -16.84 -23.13 -19.89
C PHE A 16 -17.58 -21.84 -20.27
N SER A 17 -18.31 -21.22 -19.34
CA SER A 17 -18.69 -19.83 -19.53
C SER A 17 -17.42 -18.96 -19.43
N PRO A 18 -17.10 -18.13 -20.45
CA PRO A 18 -15.93 -17.23 -20.42
C PRO A 18 -16.07 -16.08 -19.40
N LEU A 19 -17.05 -16.15 -18.50
CA LEU A 19 -17.31 -15.17 -17.44
C LEU A 19 -16.29 -15.21 -16.28
N PHE A 20 -15.38 -16.18 -16.23
CA PHE A 20 -14.38 -16.29 -15.14
C PHE A 20 -12.91 -16.14 -15.56
N ALA A 21 -12.63 -15.71 -16.79
CA ALA A 21 -11.26 -15.38 -17.23
C ALA A 21 -11.07 -13.88 -17.42
N ASN A 22 -11.35 -13.10 -16.38
CA ASN A 22 -10.76 -11.77 -16.22
C ASN A 22 -10.43 -11.58 -14.74
N VAL A 23 -9.33 -12.20 -14.30
CA VAL A 23 -8.58 -11.68 -13.16
C VAL A 23 -7.97 -10.36 -13.64
N HIS A 24 -8.79 -9.30 -13.66
CA HIS A 24 -8.28 -7.94 -13.79
C HIS A 24 -7.18 -7.80 -12.75
N LYS A 25 -5.95 -7.54 -13.19
CA LYS A 25 -4.91 -6.95 -12.34
C LYS A 25 -5.57 -5.75 -11.65
N ARG A 26 -6.00 -5.87 -10.40
CA ARG A 26 -6.69 -4.80 -9.67
C ARG A 26 -5.66 -3.71 -9.36
N SER A 27 -5.37 -2.91 -10.37
CA SER A 27 -4.65 -1.67 -10.22
C SER A 27 -5.38 -0.78 -9.21
N PRO A 28 -4.65 0.05 -8.44
CA PRO A 28 -5.26 1.11 -7.66
C PRO A 28 -6.20 1.94 -8.54
N ALA A 29 -7.29 2.45 -7.95
CA ALA A 29 -8.18 3.39 -8.62
C ALA A 29 -7.36 4.52 -9.27
N SER A 30 -7.79 5.03 -10.42
CA SER A 30 -7.03 6.02 -11.20
C SER A 30 -6.55 7.20 -10.34
N LYS A 31 -7.42 7.72 -9.45
CA LYS A 31 -7.09 8.78 -8.49
C LYS A 31 -5.88 8.48 -7.61
N CYS A 32 -5.64 7.22 -7.23
CA CYS A 32 -4.53 6.84 -6.36
C CYS A 32 -3.17 6.94 -7.05
N ARG A 33 -3.14 7.17 -8.37
CA ARG A 33 -1.89 7.33 -9.13
C ARG A 33 -1.48 8.78 -9.31
N ASP A 34 -2.38 9.71 -9.02
CA ASP A 34 -2.06 11.12 -9.09
C ASP A 34 -1.01 11.44 -8.02
N LYS A 35 -0.10 12.37 -8.32
CA LYS A 35 0.88 12.82 -7.31
C LYS A 35 0.16 13.54 -6.17
N MET A 36 0.78 13.63 -5.00
CA MET A 36 0.28 14.52 -3.95
C MET A 36 0.20 15.96 -4.48
N ASP A 37 -0.89 16.65 -4.14
CA ASP A 37 -1.08 18.05 -4.47
C ASP A 37 -1.62 18.79 -3.24
N ARG A 38 -0.82 19.74 -2.73
CA ARG A 38 -1.17 20.56 -1.57
C ARG A 38 -2.33 21.51 -1.84
N GLY A 39 -2.65 21.74 -3.10
CA GLY A 39 -3.58 22.77 -3.51
C GLY A 39 -3.10 24.16 -3.07
N SER A 40 -4.05 25.07 -2.94
CA SER A 40 -3.80 26.47 -2.56
C SER A 40 -4.61 26.89 -1.34
N PRO A 41 -4.18 27.97 -0.65
CA PRO A 41 -5.02 28.61 0.36
C PRO A 41 -6.35 29.03 -0.25
N CYS A 42 -7.44 28.73 0.45
CA CYS A 42 -8.76 29.09 -0.05
C CYS A 42 -9.05 30.60 0.07
N PRO A 43 -9.62 31.25 -0.95
CA PRO A 43 -10.11 32.63 -0.85
C PRO A 43 -11.17 32.83 0.23
N ASN A 44 -11.96 31.80 0.51
CA ASN A 44 -13.00 31.83 1.55
C ASN A 44 -12.47 31.55 2.97
N GLY A 45 -11.15 31.47 3.16
CA GLY A 45 -10.52 31.31 4.47
C GLY A 45 -10.60 29.90 5.07
N LYS A 46 -11.01 28.87 4.31
CA LYS A 46 -10.89 27.48 4.79
C LYS A 46 -9.42 27.18 5.11
N LYS A 47 -9.21 26.67 6.33
CA LYS A 47 -7.88 26.46 6.90
C LYS A 47 -7.18 25.24 6.29
N ALA A 48 -5.85 25.28 6.33
CA ALA A 48 -5.04 24.11 6.03
C ALA A 48 -5.29 23.00 7.07
N GLN A 49 -5.19 21.75 6.62
CA GLN A 49 -5.44 20.58 7.45
C GLN A 49 -4.49 19.44 7.09
N LEU A 50 -4.27 18.53 8.04
CA LEU A 50 -3.59 17.27 7.78
C LEU A 50 -4.47 16.42 6.87
N SER A 51 -3.89 15.81 5.85
CA SER A 51 -4.58 14.91 4.93
C SER A 51 -3.63 13.80 4.51
N TRP A 52 -4.17 12.76 3.87
CA TRP A 52 -3.42 11.58 3.44
C TRP A 52 -3.51 11.40 1.93
N PHE A 53 -2.43 10.94 1.32
CA PHE A 53 -2.40 10.55 -0.09
C PHE A 53 -1.73 9.18 -0.22
N TYR A 54 -2.07 8.45 -1.28
CA TYR A 54 -1.40 7.19 -1.60
C TYR A 54 -0.13 7.45 -2.41
N ASP A 55 1.00 7.01 -1.88
CA ASP A 55 2.27 7.04 -2.59
C ASP A 55 2.49 5.70 -3.31
N ILE A 56 2.47 5.73 -4.65
CA ILE A 56 2.60 4.53 -5.49
C ILE A 56 3.99 3.92 -5.47
N GLU A 57 5.02 4.70 -5.13
CA GLU A 57 6.40 4.23 -5.08
C GLU A 57 6.62 3.32 -3.86
N THR A 58 6.01 3.67 -2.74
CA THR A 58 6.13 2.93 -1.48
C THR A 58 4.94 2.01 -1.20
N ASN A 59 3.82 2.19 -1.90
CA ASN A 59 2.51 1.58 -1.61
C ASN A 59 2.00 1.91 -0.19
N VAL A 60 2.29 3.12 0.31
CA VAL A 60 1.89 3.58 1.64
C VAL A 60 1.01 4.82 1.52
N CYS A 61 0.04 4.94 2.42
CA CYS A 61 -0.70 6.17 2.62
C CYS A 61 0.09 7.10 3.55
N LEU A 62 0.54 8.25 3.02
CA LEU A 62 1.41 9.20 3.70
C LEU A 62 0.66 10.50 3.99
N SER A 63 1.00 11.14 5.10
CA SER A 63 0.40 12.41 5.52
C SER A 63 1.11 13.62 4.89
N PHE A 64 0.33 14.66 4.61
CA PHE A 64 0.79 15.95 4.10
C PHE A 64 -0.15 17.07 4.55
N LYS A 65 0.32 18.32 4.46
CA LYS A 65 -0.51 19.50 4.66
C LYS A 65 -1.26 19.87 3.38
N TYR A 66 -2.59 19.77 3.44
CA TYR A 66 -3.46 20.29 2.40
C TYR A 66 -3.85 21.75 2.72
N ASN A 67 -3.67 22.66 1.76
CA ASN A 67 -3.86 24.10 1.95
C ASN A 67 -5.33 24.55 1.98
N GLY A 68 -6.27 23.63 1.72
CA GLY A 68 -7.71 23.86 1.90
C GLY A 68 -8.50 23.85 0.59
N CYS A 69 -7.92 24.33 -0.52
CA CYS A 69 -8.58 24.44 -1.82
C CYS A 69 -7.81 23.78 -2.98
N GLY A 70 -8.56 23.34 -4.00
CA GLY A 70 -7.99 22.72 -5.18
C GLY A 70 -7.38 21.34 -4.90
N GLY A 71 -6.19 21.12 -5.45
CA GLY A 71 -5.53 19.82 -5.41
C GLY A 71 -6.20 18.80 -6.33
N ASN A 72 -5.94 17.52 -6.07
CA ASN A 72 -6.52 16.42 -6.83
C ASN A 72 -7.25 15.40 -5.92
N SER A 73 -7.67 14.27 -6.51
CA SER A 73 -8.47 13.24 -5.85
C SER A 73 -7.64 12.22 -5.05
N ASN A 74 -6.30 12.26 -5.13
CA ASN A 74 -5.42 11.48 -4.25
C ASN A 74 -5.28 12.17 -2.89
N ARG A 75 -6.41 12.45 -2.23
CA ARG A 75 -6.47 13.11 -0.94
C ARG A 75 -7.62 12.54 -0.12
N PHE A 76 -7.30 12.17 1.10
CA PHE A 76 -8.22 11.52 2.02
C PHE A 76 -8.14 12.19 3.39
N ASP A 77 -9.27 12.21 4.10
CA ASP A 77 -9.39 12.84 5.42
C ASP A 77 -8.88 11.94 6.56
N SER A 78 -8.59 10.66 6.27
CA SER A 78 -7.94 9.75 7.22
C SER A 78 -7.07 8.72 6.50
N ILE A 79 -6.14 8.13 7.25
CA ILE A 79 -5.29 7.05 6.75
C ILE A 79 -6.12 5.82 6.36
N GLU A 80 -7.17 5.48 7.11
CA GLU A 80 -8.06 4.36 6.80
C GLU A 80 -8.78 4.56 5.48
N LEU A 81 -9.27 5.77 5.21
CA LEU A 81 -9.94 6.08 3.95
C LEU A 81 -8.97 5.97 2.77
N CYS A 82 -7.74 6.46 2.92
CA CYS A 82 -6.72 6.29 1.89
C CYS A 82 -6.47 4.80 1.61
N GLU A 83 -6.26 3.99 2.65
CA GLU A 83 -5.94 2.58 2.51
C GLU A 83 -7.09 1.77 1.92
N MET A 84 -8.32 2.02 2.37
CA MET A 84 -9.52 1.39 1.83
C MET A 84 -9.72 1.68 0.34
N ASN A 85 -9.35 2.88 -0.11
CA ASN A 85 -9.54 3.31 -1.50
C ASN A 85 -8.38 2.88 -2.42
N CYS A 86 -7.15 2.83 -1.90
CA CYS A 86 -5.96 2.73 -2.73
C CYS A 86 -5.13 1.45 -2.54
N ILE A 87 -5.28 0.74 -1.43
CA ILE A 87 -4.55 -0.51 -1.16
C ILE A 87 -5.49 -1.70 -1.36
N PRO A 88 -5.38 -2.44 -2.48
CA PRO A 88 -6.28 -3.55 -2.73
C PRO A 88 -6.08 -4.67 -1.70
N PRO A 89 -7.16 -5.30 -1.20
CA PRO A 89 -7.04 -6.47 -0.35
C PRO A 89 -6.38 -7.62 -1.12
N GLY A 90 -5.33 -8.22 -0.53
CA GLY A 90 -4.58 -9.31 -1.14
C GLY A 90 -3.51 -8.89 -2.16
N PHE A 91 -3.30 -7.58 -2.37
CA PHE A 91 -2.11 -7.11 -3.08
C PHE A 91 -0.90 -7.24 -2.14
N GLY A 92 -0.27 -8.41 -2.19
CA GLY A 92 1.04 -8.62 -1.62
C GLY A 92 2.12 -8.00 -2.47
N THR A 93 2.27 -6.68 -2.38
CA THR A 93 3.41 -6.01 -2.97
C THR A 93 4.60 -6.13 -2.02
N CYS A 94 5.77 -6.32 -2.62
CA CYS A 94 6.97 -6.09 -1.86
C CYS A 94 7.07 -4.59 -1.54
N ALA A 95 7.78 -4.28 -0.47
CA ALA A 95 8.10 -2.93 -0.09
C ALA A 95 8.67 -2.15 -1.28
N LEU A 96 8.39 -0.85 -1.33
CA LEU A 96 8.88 0.05 -2.39
C LEU A 96 8.39 -0.36 -3.78
N ASN A 97 7.16 -0.89 -3.82
CA ASN A 97 6.49 -1.37 -5.01
C ASN A 97 7.36 -2.30 -5.87
N LYS A 98 8.23 -3.08 -5.21
CA LYS A 98 9.08 -4.05 -5.89
C LYS A 98 8.28 -5.27 -6.30
N GLU A 99 8.66 -5.83 -7.44
CA GLU A 99 8.10 -7.08 -7.92
C GLU A 99 8.61 -8.25 -7.07
N PRO A 100 7.74 -9.23 -6.76
CA PRO A 100 8.18 -10.47 -6.11
C PRO A 100 9.03 -11.30 -7.06
N PHE A 101 9.81 -12.22 -6.50
CA PHE A 101 10.60 -13.16 -7.29
C PHE A 101 9.70 -14.00 -8.22
N LYS A 102 10.10 -14.05 -9.48
CA LYS A 102 9.51 -14.92 -10.51
C LYS A 102 10.58 -15.94 -10.91
N ASN A 103 10.18 -17.20 -11.04
CA ASN A 103 11.05 -18.24 -11.57
C ASN A 103 11.25 -18.06 -13.10
N SER A 104 11.98 -18.98 -13.72
CA SER A 104 12.27 -18.96 -15.16
C SER A 104 11.03 -19.00 -16.06
N ASN A 105 9.91 -19.52 -15.59
CA ASN A 105 8.65 -19.57 -16.35
C ASN A 105 7.75 -18.35 -16.11
N GLY A 106 8.23 -17.35 -15.35
CA GLY A 106 7.49 -16.12 -15.05
C GLY A 106 6.46 -16.27 -13.92
N GLN A 107 6.33 -17.45 -13.31
CA GLN A 107 5.45 -17.70 -12.18
C GLN A 107 6.06 -17.17 -10.89
N GLN A 108 5.23 -16.47 -10.11
CA GLN A 108 5.60 -16.00 -8.78
C GLN A 108 5.87 -17.17 -7.85
N ARG A 109 7.02 -17.15 -7.16
CA ARG A 109 7.36 -18.16 -6.16
C ARG A 109 6.66 -17.84 -4.84
N VAL A 110 5.85 -18.79 -4.37
CA VAL A 110 5.29 -18.78 -3.01
C VAL A 110 6.34 -19.29 -2.04
N CYS A 111 6.29 -18.82 -0.80
CA CYS A 111 7.14 -19.29 0.29
C CYS A 111 6.31 -19.52 1.55
N SER A 112 6.76 -20.49 2.34
CA SER A 112 6.06 -20.93 3.56
C SER A 112 6.91 -20.73 4.83
N GLY A 113 8.21 -20.49 4.71
CA GLY A 113 9.11 -20.19 5.83
C GLY A 113 10.60 -20.31 5.47
N PRO A 114 11.51 -20.32 6.47
CA PRO A 114 12.96 -20.48 6.23
C PRO A 114 13.35 -21.91 5.82
N GLU A 115 12.54 -22.91 6.16
CA GLU A 115 12.86 -24.34 6.02
C GLU A 115 12.15 -25.01 4.85
N VAL A 116 10.94 -24.56 4.50
CA VAL A 116 10.11 -25.12 3.42
C VAL A 116 9.79 -24.01 2.42
N GLU A 117 10.08 -24.27 1.14
CA GLU A 117 9.90 -23.30 0.04
C GLU A 117 10.69 -22.00 0.25
N LYS A 118 11.97 -22.13 0.61
CA LYS A 118 12.87 -21.00 0.85
C LYS A 118 12.97 -20.08 -0.37
N CYS A 119 13.08 -18.78 -0.11
CA CYS A 119 13.39 -17.77 -1.11
C CYS A 119 14.88 -17.80 -1.53
N PRO A 120 15.21 -17.33 -2.75
CA PRO A 120 16.60 -17.08 -3.15
C PRO A 120 17.32 -16.11 -2.20
N ASP A 121 18.66 -16.10 -2.17
CA ASP A 121 19.44 -15.42 -1.13
C ASP A 121 19.19 -13.90 -1.00
N ASP A 122 18.97 -13.20 -2.12
CA ASP A 122 18.64 -11.77 -2.12
C ASP A 122 17.15 -11.47 -1.85
N TYR A 123 16.38 -12.48 -1.47
CA TYR A 123 14.95 -12.40 -1.21
C TYR A 123 14.61 -12.95 0.18
N LYS A 124 13.63 -12.33 0.85
CA LYS A 124 13.04 -12.82 2.10
C LYS A 124 11.57 -13.17 1.91
N CYS A 125 11.11 -14.15 2.66
CA CYS A 125 9.71 -14.53 2.65
C CYS A 125 8.88 -13.48 3.40
N LYS A 126 7.96 -12.83 2.70
CA LYS A 126 6.97 -11.90 3.27
C LYS A 126 5.63 -12.60 3.33
N HIS A 127 5.16 -12.90 4.54
CA HIS A 127 3.88 -13.55 4.75
C HIS A 127 2.73 -12.57 4.51
N LEU A 128 1.81 -12.95 3.63
CA LEU A 128 0.55 -12.25 3.39
C LEU A 128 -0.59 -13.00 4.11
N ALA A 129 -1.82 -12.57 3.90
CA ALA A 129 -2.99 -13.17 4.55
C ALA A 129 -3.15 -14.69 4.33
N SER A 130 -2.72 -15.22 3.17
CA SER A 130 -2.94 -16.63 2.80
C SER A 130 -1.71 -17.37 2.30
N PHE A 131 -0.68 -16.67 1.85
CA PHE A 131 0.55 -17.27 1.33
C PHE A 131 1.73 -16.30 1.53
N GLY A 132 2.95 -16.81 1.56
CA GLY A 132 4.15 -15.98 1.55
C GLY A 132 4.64 -15.73 0.14
N VAL A 133 5.30 -14.59 -0.06
CA VAL A 133 5.93 -14.24 -1.34
C VAL A 133 7.39 -13.88 -1.12
N CYS A 134 8.25 -14.21 -2.08
CA CYS A 134 9.65 -13.85 -2.01
C CYS A 134 9.87 -12.41 -2.48
N CYS A 135 10.23 -11.53 -1.54
CA CYS A 135 10.44 -10.11 -1.78
C CYS A 135 11.91 -9.71 -1.64
N PRO A 136 12.41 -8.74 -2.44
CA PRO A 136 13.80 -8.31 -2.36
C PRO A 136 14.19 -7.88 -0.94
N LYS A 137 15.19 -8.56 -0.36
CA LYS A 137 15.58 -8.42 1.04
C LYS A 137 15.96 -6.97 1.38
N LYS A 138 16.79 -6.35 0.54
CA LYS A 138 17.25 -4.96 0.71
C LYS A 138 16.09 -3.96 0.79
N SER A 139 15.08 -4.12 -0.07
CA SER A 139 13.93 -3.20 -0.11
C SER A 139 13.02 -3.36 1.10
N GLU A 140 12.79 -4.59 1.54
CA GLU A 140 12.00 -4.88 2.74
C GLU A 140 12.71 -4.39 4.02
N GLU A 141 14.02 -4.56 4.13
CA GLU A 141 14.81 -4.08 5.27
C GLU A 141 14.88 -2.55 5.32
N LEU A 142 15.14 -1.90 4.18
CA LEU A 142 15.17 -0.45 4.09
C LEU A 142 13.80 0.16 4.44
N PHE A 143 12.72 -0.42 3.92
CA PHE A 143 11.37 -0.01 4.26
C PHE A 143 11.09 -0.16 5.74
N ALA A 144 11.37 -1.33 6.34
CA ALA A 144 11.13 -1.56 7.77
C ALA A 144 11.88 -0.54 8.64
N LYS A 145 13.16 -0.28 8.32
CA LYS A 145 14.00 0.71 9.02
C LYS A 145 13.38 2.11 8.99
N ASN A 146 12.88 2.54 7.83
CA ASN A 146 12.31 3.89 7.65
C ASN A 146 10.88 3.99 8.22
N TYR A 147 10.09 2.93 8.07
CA TYR A 147 8.68 2.90 8.47
C TYR A 147 8.52 2.87 10.00
N GLU A 148 9.44 2.18 10.69
CA GLU A 148 9.47 2.08 12.16
C GLU A 148 10.54 2.97 12.79
N ALA A 149 11.04 3.98 12.05
CA ALA A 149 12.06 4.90 12.53
C ALA A 149 11.67 5.54 13.88
N ALA A 150 12.65 5.64 14.78
CA ALA A 150 12.47 6.18 16.11
C ALA A 150 13.28 7.46 16.28
N CYS A 151 12.75 8.38 17.08
CA CYS A 151 13.42 9.63 17.36
C CYS A 151 14.67 9.38 18.20
N SER A 152 15.80 9.97 17.79
CA SER A 152 17.04 9.94 18.58
C SER A 152 16.91 10.76 19.87
N VAL A 153 16.10 11.82 19.83
CA VAL A 153 15.75 12.68 20.96
C VAL A 153 14.24 12.84 20.96
N GLY A 154 13.63 12.72 22.13
CA GLY A 154 12.19 12.89 22.28
C GLY A 154 11.37 11.64 21.94
N LYS A 155 10.06 11.82 21.75
CA LYS A 155 9.13 10.73 21.42
C LYS A 155 8.70 10.83 19.96
N THR A 156 8.66 9.68 19.30
CA THR A 156 8.07 9.59 17.96
C THR A 156 6.57 9.84 18.04
N VAL A 157 6.08 10.80 17.26
CA VAL A 157 4.66 11.10 17.12
C VAL A 157 3.96 9.91 16.45
N LYS A 158 2.89 9.43 17.08
CA LYS A 158 2.12 8.29 16.60
C LYS A 158 0.68 8.67 16.33
N ILE A 159 0.10 8.05 15.30
CA ILE A 159 -1.33 8.06 15.02
C ILE A 159 -1.94 6.70 15.37
N GLU A 160 -3.22 6.71 15.70
CA GLU A 160 -4.00 5.49 15.79
C GLU A 160 -4.44 5.04 14.39
N ARG A 161 -4.22 3.76 14.09
CA ARG A 161 -4.59 3.11 12.83
C ARG A 161 -5.16 1.74 13.15
N ARG A 162 -6.48 1.56 12.97
CA ARG A 162 -7.19 0.30 13.25
C ARG A 162 -6.88 -0.31 14.64
N GLY A 163 -6.90 0.53 15.68
CA GLY A 163 -6.63 0.11 17.07
C GLY A 163 -5.16 -0.17 17.39
N ARG A 164 -4.23 0.15 16.49
CA ARG A 164 -2.78 0.08 16.72
C ARG A 164 -2.16 1.46 16.57
N LYS A 165 -1.08 1.73 17.32
CA LYS A 165 -0.30 2.96 17.16
C LYS A 165 0.78 2.74 16.10
N SER A 166 0.78 3.57 15.08
CA SER A 166 1.84 3.63 14.06
C SER A 166 2.46 5.03 14.02
N ASN A 167 3.69 5.15 13.53
CA ASN A 167 4.33 6.45 13.35
C ASN A 167 3.48 7.34 12.43
N LEU A 168 3.44 8.64 12.71
CA LEU A 168 2.94 9.62 11.75
C LEU A 168 4.02 9.79 10.67
N LEU A 169 3.71 9.35 9.45
CA LEU A 169 4.67 9.29 8.34
C LEU A 169 4.25 10.21 7.20
N GLY A 170 5.17 11.05 6.73
CA GLY A 170 5.10 11.77 5.46
C GLY A 170 6.12 11.24 4.46
N LYS A 171 6.06 11.74 3.21
CA LYS A 171 7.08 11.40 2.20
C LYS A 171 8.35 12.21 2.43
N SER A 172 8.19 13.50 2.64
CA SER A 172 9.27 14.44 2.89
C SER A 172 8.93 15.37 4.05
N CYS A 173 9.95 15.86 4.76
CA CYS A 173 9.76 16.96 5.71
C CYS A 173 9.25 18.24 5.07
N GLU A 174 9.43 18.38 3.76
CA GLU A 174 8.83 19.48 3.02
C GLU A 174 7.30 19.43 3.07
N ASP A 175 6.68 18.28 3.31
CA ASP A 175 5.22 18.06 3.26
C ASP A 175 4.44 18.66 4.44
N ASP A 176 5.12 19.32 5.38
CA ASP A 176 4.54 20.09 6.49
C ASP A 176 3.49 19.33 7.32
N PHE A 177 3.65 18.01 7.45
CA PHE A 177 2.66 17.13 8.07
C PHE A 177 2.79 17.00 9.59
N CYS A 178 3.91 17.46 10.16
CA CYS A 178 4.15 17.35 11.59
C CYS A 178 3.28 18.32 12.41
N PRO A 179 2.74 17.89 13.55
CA PRO A 179 1.95 18.74 14.42
C PRO A 179 2.80 19.88 15.01
N ALA A 180 2.13 20.97 15.39
CA ALA A 180 2.79 22.13 16.01
C ALA A 180 3.56 21.72 17.27
N GLY A 181 4.80 22.18 17.39
CA GLY A 181 5.69 21.85 18.50
C GLY A 181 6.55 20.60 18.29
N SER A 182 6.28 19.81 17.25
CA SER A 182 7.14 18.68 16.85
C SER A 182 8.05 19.07 15.69
N ASN A 183 9.20 18.40 15.61
CA ASN A 183 10.18 18.55 14.55
C ASN A 183 10.09 17.39 13.56
N CYS A 184 10.28 17.68 12.28
CA CYS A 184 10.36 16.64 11.27
C CYS A 184 11.78 16.08 11.15
N VAL A 185 11.89 14.75 11.03
CA VAL A 185 13.12 14.03 10.74
C VAL A 185 12.97 13.30 9.41
N GLN A 186 13.86 13.63 8.47
CA GLN A 186 13.90 13.04 7.14
C GLN A 186 14.75 11.76 7.19
N GLU A 187 14.14 10.63 6.82
CA GLU A 187 14.84 9.39 6.55
C GLU A 187 15.06 9.22 5.04
N GLU A 188 15.58 8.06 4.62
CA GLU A 188 15.88 7.77 3.22
C GLU A 188 14.61 7.66 2.35
N ILE A 189 13.51 7.16 2.91
CA ILE A 189 12.26 6.86 2.19
C ILE A 189 11.06 7.65 2.72
N PHE A 190 11.01 7.84 4.03
CA PHE A 190 9.91 8.52 4.70
C PHE A 190 10.45 9.66 5.55
N ALA A 191 9.53 10.47 6.05
CA ALA A 191 9.79 11.41 7.12
C ALA A 191 8.87 11.07 8.30
N HIS A 192 9.33 11.35 9.52
CA HIS A 192 8.54 11.16 10.74
C HIS A 192 8.68 12.38 11.66
N CYS A 193 7.83 12.49 12.68
CA CYS A 193 7.83 13.62 13.60
C CYS A 193 8.31 13.21 15.00
N CYS A 194 9.05 14.10 15.63
CA CYS A 194 9.61 13.96 16.97
C CYS A 194 9.18 15.13 17.85
N ASP A 195 8.62 14.83 19.02
CA ASP A 195 8.27 15.80 20.06
C ASP A 195 9.48 16.27 20.86
#